data_AF-A0A2V5GR93-F1
#
_entry.id   AF-A0A2V5GR93-F1
#
_cell.length_a   1.000
_cell.length_b   1.000
_cell.length_c   1.000
_cell.angle_alpha   90.00
_cell.angle_beta   90.00
_cell.angle_gamma   90.00
#
_symmetry.space_group_name_H-M   'P 1'
#
loop_
_entity.id
_entity.type
_entity.pdbx_description
1 polymer ?
#
loop_
_entity_poly.entity_id
_entity_poly.type
_entity_poly.pdbx_seq_one_letter_code
_entity_poly.pdbx_strand_id
1 'polypeptide(L)'
;IGPLARYAANVTSIADVQHVLRFVQAKNIRLVIRNTGHDYMGKSTGAGALALWTHHLKSIETVLNYTSRSYTGPAKRIGAGVQGFEAQNAAHEAGYVVVTGHCPD
;
A
#
# COMPACT_ATOMS: atom_id res chain seq x y z
N ILE A 1 5.16 19.30 8.45
CA ILE A 1 4.69 20.35 9.41
C ILE A 1 4.69 19.68 10.77
N GLY A 2 5.49 20.15 11.73
CA GLY A 2 5.77 19.36 12.94
C GLY A 2 6.29 17.95 12.57
N PRO A 3 5.76 16.87 13.18
CA PRO A 3 6.18 15.49 12.90
C PRO A 3 5.71 14.96 11.53
N LEU A 4 4.90 15.72 10.79
CA LEU A 4 4.39 15.33 9.47
C LEU A 4 5.42 15.53 8.36
N ALA A 5 5.37 14.65 7.37
CA ALA A 5 6.05 14.82 6.09
C ALA A 5 5.74 16.20 5.50
N ARG A 6 6.73 16.81 4.84
CA ARG A 6 6.57 18.13 4.19
C ARG A 6 5.85 18.02 2.86
N TYR A 7 6.09 16.93 2.13
CA TYR A 7 5.47 16.63 0.84
C TYR A 7 5.02 15.17 0.81
N ALA A 8 4.02 14.89 -0.01
CA ALA A 8 3.58 13.53 -0.31
C ALA A 8 3.55 13.35 -1.83
N ALA A 9 4.23 12.32 -2.31
CA ALA A 9 4.14 11.88 -3.69
C ALA A 9 3.01 10.86 -3.80
N ASN A 10 1.96 11.22 -4.55
CA ASN A 10 0.90 10.28 -4.91
C ASN A 10 1.46 9.31 -5.96
N VAL A 11 1.74 8.06 -5.56
CA VAL A 11 2.27 7.05 -6.49
C VAL A 11 1.14 6.23 -7.07
N THR A 12 1.06 6.17 -8.40
CA THR A 12 0.06 5.37 -9.13
C THR A 12 0.71 4.29 -10.00
N SER A 13 2.04 4.32 -10.12
CA SER A 13 2.81 3.38 -10.93
C SER A 13 4.16 3.02 -10.29
N ILE A 14 4.77 1.94 -10.80
CA ILE A 14 6.15 1.56 -10.46
C ILE A 14 7.13 2.68 -10.84
N ALA A 15 6.88 3.37 -11.95
CA ALA A 15 7.73 4.46 -12.41
C ALA A 15 7.74 5.62 -11.40
N ASP A 16 6.60 5.98 -10.82
CA ASP A 16 6.53 7.03 -9.78
C ASP A 16 7.38 6.66 -8.57
N VAL A 17 7.28 5.41 -8.11
CA VAL A 17 8.10 4.89 -7.01
C VAL A 17 9.58 5.04 -7.34
N GLN A 18 10.01 4.60 -8.53
CA GLN A 18 11.40 4.71 -8.97
C GLN A 18 11.88 6.16 -9.08
N HIS A 19 11.04 7.08 -9.55
CA HIS A 19 11.39 8.50 -9.64
C HIS A 19 11.51 9.14 -8.25
N VAL A 20 10.58 8.84 -7.34
CA VAL A 20 10.63 9.33 -5.96
C VAL A 20 11.89 8.83 -5.26
N LEU A 21 12.21 7.54 -5.37
CA LEU A 21 13.41 6.95 -4.77
C LEU A 21 14.70 7.61 -5.29
N ARG A 22 14.81 7.80 -6.61
CA ARG A 22 15.96 8.50 -7.21
C ARG A 22 16.05 9.95 -6.74
N PHE A 23 14.93 10.66 -6.68
CA PHE A 23 14.88 12.06 -6.24
C PHE A 23 15.31 12.24 -4.79
N VAL A 24 14.77 11.43 -3.86
CA VAL A 24 15.12 11.55 -2.43
C VAL A 24 16.57 11.17 -2.17
N GLN A 25 17.11 10.18 -2.89
CA GLN A 25 18.51 9.80 -2.80
C GLN A 25 19.42 10.92 -3.33
N ALA A 26 19.12 11.46 -4.51
CA ALA A 26 19.92 12.53 -5.13
C ALA A 26 19.91 13.83 -4.32
N LYS A 27 18.85 14.09 -3.54
CA LYS A 27 18.69 15.30 -2.74
C LYS A 27 18.94 15.09 -1.24
N ASN A 28 19.33 13.88 -0.83
CA ASN A 28 19.49 13.50 0.57
C ASN A 28 18.27 13.86 1.44
N ILE A 29 17.07 13.59 0.91
CA ILE A 29 15.80 13.86 1.59
C ILE A 29 15.38 12.58 2.33
N ARG A 30 14.94 12.73 3.59
CA ARG A 30 14.35 11.62 4.33
C ARG A 30 13.11 11.09 3.62
N LEU A 31 13.10 9.79 3.31
CA LEU A 31 11.93 9.09 2.79
C LEU A 31 11.09 8.52 3.93
N VAL A 32 9.76 8.61 3.79
CA VAL A 32 8.79 7.90 4.61
C VAL A 32 7.84 7.14 3.69
N ILE A 33 7.47 5.91 4.04
CA ILE A 33 6.46 5.14 3.31
C ILE A 33 5.14 5.29 4.06
N ARG A 34 4.07 5.66 3.35
CA ARG A 34 2.75 5.87 3.94
C ARG A 34 1.69 5.15 3.12
N ASN A 35 0.85 4.35 3.79
CA ASN A 35 -0.42 3.88 3.24
C ASN A 35 -1.59 4.70 3.84
N THR A 36 -2.28 4.16 4.85
CA THR A 36 -3.43 4.78 5.53
C THR A 36 -3.00 5.78 6.60
N GLY A 37 -1.83 5.57 7.21
CA GLY A 37 -1.34 6.37 8.34
C GLY A 37 -1.75 5.84 9.71
N HIS A 38 -2.27 4.61 9.79
CA HIS A 38 -2.75 3.96 11.02
C HIS A 38 -1.63 3.50 11.98
N ASP A 39 -0.37 3.84 11.71
CA ASP A 39 0.74 3.40 12.55
C ASP A 39 0.78 4.20 13.86
N TYR A 40 0.47 3.52 14.97
CA TYR A 40 0.43 4.12 16.32
C TYR A 40 1.77 4.69 16.78
N MET A 41 2.89 4.20 16.24
CA MET A 41 4.24 4.65 16.62
C MET A 41 4.78 5.73 15.68
N GLY A 42 3.95 6.22 14.74
CA GLY A 42 4.32 7.28 13.81
C GLY A 42 5.36 6.86 12.75
N LYS A 43 5.55 5.57 12.47
CA LYS A 43 6.51 5.07 11.46
C LYS A 43 6.15 5.52 10.05
N SER A 44 4.88 5.83 9.78
CA SER A 44 4.39 6.37 8.49
C SER A 44 4.40 7.90 8.43
N THR A 45 5.16 8.56 9.31
CA THR A 45 5.37 10.01 9.30
C THR A 45 6.84 10.36 9.57
N GLY A 46 7.23 11.63 9.34
CA GLY A 46 8.56 12.11 9.66
C GLY A 46 8.73 13.60 9.35
N ALA A 47 9.23 14.36 10.32
CA ALA A 47 9.54 15.77 10.14
C ALA A 47 10.55 15.96 8.99
N GLY A 48 10.26 16.88 8.08
CA GLY A 48 11.10 17.19 6.93
C GLY A 48 11.14 16.11 5.84
N ALA A 49 10.39 15.02 5.98
CA ALA A 49 10.40 13.92 5.02
C ALA A 49 9.55 14.20 3.78
N LEU A 50 9.82 13.42 2.72
CA LEU A 50 8.90 13.19 1.61
C LEU A 50 8.21 11.84 1.84
N ALA A 51 6.88 11.84 1.87
CA ALA A 51 6.08 10.62 1.97
C ALA A 51 5.82 10.02 0.59
N LEU A 52 6.26 8.78 0.37
CA LEU A 52 5.82 7.96 -0.75
C LEU A 52 4.47 7.36 -0.36
N TRP A 53 3.40 7.87 -0.96
CA TRP A 53 2.03 7.60 -0.53
C TRP A 53 1.36 6.55 -1.41
N THR A 54 1.28 5.31 -0.92
CA THR A 54 0.83 4.13 -1.67
C THR A 54 -0.69 3.95 -1.71
N HIS A 55 -1.44 4.80 -1.00
CA HIS A 55 -2.88 4.62 -0.75
C HIS A 55 -3.73 4.46 -2.00
N HIS A 56 -3.33 5.06 -3.12
CA HIS A 56 -4.10 5.00 -4.37
C HIS A 56 -3.81 3.77 -5.24
N LEU A 57 -2.89 2.89 -4.82
CA LEU A 57 -2.66 1.62 -5.50
C LEU A 57 -3.75 0.61 -5.12
N LYS A 58 -4.95 0.79 -5.69
CA LYS A 58 -6.20 0.09 -5.37
C LYS A 58 -6.51 -1.13 -6.25
N SER A 59 -5.55 -1.66 -6.99
CA SER A 59 -5.79 -2.81 -7.87
C SER A 59 -6.14 -4.06 -7.06
N ILE A 60 -7.17 -4.79 -7.49
CA ILE A 60 -7.53 -6.10 -6.93
C ILE A 60 -7.80 -7.04 -8.11
N GLU A 61 -7.11 -8.17 -8.13
CA GLU A 61 -7.29 -9.21 -9.14
C GLU A 61 -7.50 -10.56 -8.46
N THR A 62 -8.51 -11.29 -8.91
CA THR A 62 -8.76 -12.66 -8.47
C THR A 62 -8.05 -13.64 -9.40
N VAL A 63 -7.22 -14.50 -8.84
CA VAL A 63 -6.48 -15.56 -9.52
C VAL A 63 -7.05 -16.91 -9.07
N LEU A 64 -7.99 -17.47 -9.82
CA LEU A 64 -8.73 -18.67 -9.40
C LEU A 64 -7.87 -19.93 -9.29
N ASN A 65 -6.87 -20.06 -10.16
CA ASN A 65 -6.01 -21.24 -10.28
C ASN A 65 -4.56 -20.89 -9.95
N TYR A 66 -4.32 -20.24 -8.81
CA TYR A 66 -2.96 -19.98 -8.37
C TYR A 66 -2.27 -21.31 -8.02
N THR A 67 -1.04 -21.50 -8.49
CA THR A 67 -0.25 -22.70 -8.22
C THR A 67 1.17 -22.30 -7.85
N SER A 68 1.64 -22.83 -6.73
CA SER A 68 3.03 -22.73 -6.28
C SER A 68 3.44 -24.03 -5.59
N ARG A 69 4.70 -24.14 -5.16
CA ARG A 69 5.18 -25.28 -4.38
C ARG A 69 4.41 -25.48 -3.05
N SER A 70 3.84 -24.42 -2.50
CA SER A 70 3.26 -24.41 -1.15
C SER A 70 1.74 -24.22 -1.11
N TYR A 71 1.11 -23.88 -2.24
CA TYR A 71 -0.32 -23.60 -2.29
C TYR A 71 -0.86 -23.75 -3.71
N THR A 72 -2.01 -24.41 -3.83
CA THR A 72 -2.82 -24.49 -5.05
C THR A 72 -4.26 -24.13 -4.69
N GLY A 73 -4.83 -23.15 -5.39
CA GLY A 73 -6.19 -22.69 -5.13
C GLY A 73 -6.42 -21.22 -5.53
N PRO A 74 -7.57 -20.64 -5.14
CA PRO A 74 -7.89 -19.25 -5.42
C PRO A 74 -7.01 -18.30 -4.60
N ALA A 75 -6.51 -17.25 -5.24
CA ALA A 75 -5.72 -16.20 -4.60
C ALA A 75 -6.21 -14.82 -5.06
N LYS A 76 -5.81 -13.78 -4.32
CA LYS A 76 -5.98 -12.39 -4.75
C LYS A 76 -4.64 -11.69 -4.84
N ARG A 77 -4.40 -10.99 -5.96
CA ARG A 77 -3.32 -10.02 -6.11
C ARG A 77 -3.85 -8.65 -5.74
N ILE A 78 -3.26 -8.04 -4.72
CA ILE A 78 -3.79 -6.85 -4.05
C ILE A 78 -2.76 -5.72 -4.11
N GLY A 79 -3.20 -4.54 -4.53
CA GLY A 79 -2.39 -3.34 -4.56
C GLY A 79 -2.06 -2.82 -3.15
N ALA A 80 -0.92 -2.16 -3.00
CA ALA A 80 -0.40 -1.74 -1.70
C ALA A 80 -1.28 -0.71 -0.96
N GLY A 81 -2.26 -0.12 -1.64
CA GLY A 81 -3.20 0.85 -1.07
C GLY A 81 -4.54 0.27 -0.65
N VAL A 82 -4.82 -0.99 -0.99
CA VAL A 82 -6.10 -1.64 -0.71
C VAL A 82 -6.30 -1.79 0.81
N GLN A 83 -7.46 -1.37 1.28
CA GLN A 83 -7.90 -1.42 2.68
C GLN A 83 -8.71 -2.68 2.94
N GLY A 84 -8.93 -3.00 4.22
CA GLY A 84 -9.62 -4.23 4.63
C GLY A 84 -11.00 -4.38 3.98
N PHE A 85 -11.81 -3.32 4.01
CA PHE A 85 -13.16 -3.32 3.44
C PHE A 85 -13.17 -3.57 1.93
N GLU A 86 -12.21 -3.01 1.18
CA GLU A 86 -12.10 -3.19 -0.27
C GLU A 86 -11.75 -4.64 -0.61
N ALA A 87 -10.79 -5.22 0.12
CA ALA A 87 -10.40 -6.61 -0.05
C ALA A 87 -11.55 -7.58 0.28
N GLN A 88 -12.28 -7.32 1.37
CA GLN A 88 -13.44 -8.10 1.78
C GLN A 88 -14.56 -8.04 0.75
N ASN A 89 -14.94 -6.85 0.28
CA ASN A 89 -15.98 -6.67 -0.74
C ASN A 89 -15.62 -7.42 -2.02
N ALA A 90 -14.40 -7.25 -2.53
CA ALA A 90 -13.96 -7.94 -3.73
C ALA A 90 -13.85 -9.47 -3.56
N ALA A 91 -13.61 -9.96 -2.34
CA ALA A 91 -13.65 -11.41 -2.05
C ALA A 91 -15.08 -11.93 -2.05
N HIS A 92 -15.98 -11.20 -1.39
CA HIS A 92 -17.40 -11.53 -1.33
C HIS A 92 -18.03 -11.59 -2.72
N GLU A 93 -17.78 -10.60 -3.59
CA GLU A 93 -18.24 -10.58 -4.98
C GLU A 93 -17.76 -11.79 -5.79
N ALA A 94 -16.59 -12.32 -5.46
CA ALA A 94 -16.02 -13.51 -6.10
C ALA A 94 -16.44 -14.83 -5.44
N GLY A 95 -17.30 -14.81 -4.41
CA GLY A 95 -17.74 -16.00 -3.69
C GLY A 95 -16.72 -16.57 -2.70
N TYR A 96 -15.76 -15.75 -2.26
CA TYR A 96 -14.68 -16.16 -1.35
C TYR A 96 -14.64 -15.29 -0.09
N VAL A 97 -13.83 -15.73 0.88
CA VAL A 97 -13.49 -14.97 2.09
C VAL A 97 -12.00 -14.65 2.06
N VAL A 98 -11.62 -13.47 2.56
CA VAL A 98 -10.23 -13.07 2.77
C VAL A 98 -10.04 -12.68 4.24
N VAL A 99 -8.88 -13.04 4.82
CA VAL A 99 -8.54 -12.68 6.19
C VAL A 99 -7.99 -11.25 6.21
N THR A 100 -8.57 -10.39 7.05
CA THR A 100 -8.14 -8.99 7.25
C THR A 100 -8.10 -8.65 8.74
N GLY A 101 -7.71 -7.41 9.07
CA GLY A 101 -7.89 -6.87 10.42
C GLY A 101 -9.37 -6.66 10.77
N HIS A 102 -9.63 -6.45 12.07
CA HIS A 102 -10.97 -6.08 12.56
C HIS A 102 -11.35 -4.64 12.19
N CYS A 103 -10.37 -3.73 12.13
CA CYS A 103 -10.57 -2.38 11.63
C CYS A 103 -10.69 -2.43 10.09
N PRO A 104 -11.78 -1.91 9.51
CA PRO A 104 -12.03 -2.02 8.07
C PRO A 104 -11.13 -1.12 7.22
N ASP A 105 -10.56 -0.08 7.80
CA ASP A 105 -9.78 0.97 7.14
C ASP A 105 -8.36 0.55 6.70
#